data_AF-A0A2V6MQ92-F1
#
_entry.id   AF-A0A2V6MQ92-F1
#
_cell.length_a   1.000
_cell.length_b   1.000
_cell.length_c   1.000
_cell.angle_alpha   90.00
_cell.angle_beta   90.00
_cell.angle_gamma   90.00
#
_symmetry.space_group_name_H-M   'P 1'
#
loop_
_entity.id
_entity.type
_entity.pdbx_description
1 polymer ?
#
loop_
_entity_poly.entity_id
_entity_poly.type
_entity_poly.pdbx_seq_one_letter_code
_entity_poly.pdbx_strand_id
1 'polypeptide(L)'
;MAAARGWQGNLDEGDAPERLRVTMVTASFFRVFETAPLIGRTLQAADEQPGGANVVVLSQGLWDRKFGGDRNIVGRGIRFDGEAHTVVGVMPASFSPDDYGELWVPSPFGVPTHALRPTADPRQIRDSNFLDVFARMKPGVTIQQARAQMDAIALRLEKDYPNDNMGQGATATRLQEDKVSGIRSALIMLGAAVGFLLLIGCANIANLQLARGAARAREVSIRAALGADRRRLVRQLLTESILLAVIGGALGILVALWAMPVLMAMAPPVLSSFKEVTIDRGVLLFGLIVSVLTGVIFGLTPAFQASSANPNDSLGEGERGSTAAYNRSRSVLITTEVGLTLVLLIGAGLMTKSFGKLMKVDPGFTPANLLVFDIGLPAGSDDARNLNFYQQVVERISSLPGVARVGAVSRLPFSGGNSGRSFNLVGSEKSYDADIRVSTPDYFRTMGIPLLRGRVFTEQDTPNSARVCVINEAAARMLFPNDDPISKYITNFGPDSETMQIVGVTGNIRHLALDTPPRAELYQLLGQGKWPRMFVAVRPRTRECAHNGRHNCAHIVETKIYHDASDHFRWHRDRSGFDRTLWRNVLFGLATHARNWNSHGARRATT
;
A
#
# COMPACT_ATOMS: atom_id res chain seq x y z
N MET A 1 -21.56 -6.78 8.93
CA MET A 1 -20.61 -5.66 8.85
C MET A 1 -19.65 -5.78 10.02
N ALA A 2 -18.44 -5.28 9.87
CA ALA A 2 -17.40 -5.22 10.88
C ALA A 2 -16.65 -3.90 10.74
N ALA A 3 -16.14 -3.39 11.85
CA ALA A 3 -15.27 -2.23 11.86
C ALA A 3 -13.88 -2.64 12.35
N ALA A 4 -12.86 -1.99 11.80
CA ALA A 4 -11.47 -2.22 12.15
C ALA A 4 -10.73 -0.89 12.28
N ARG A 5 -9.66 -0.91 13.05
CA ARG A 5 -8.70 0.18 13.12
C ARG A 5 -7.30 -0.37 13.38
N GLY A 6 -6.39 -0.12 12.44
CA GLY A 6 -4.98 -0.46 12.58
C GLY A 6 -4.17 0.56 13.37
N TRP A 7 -3.21 0.09 14.17
CA TRP A 7 -2.09 0.86 14.70
C TRP A 7 -0.83 0.00 14.76
N GLN A 8 0.22 0.53 15.37
CA GLN A 8 1.42 -0.25 15.69
C GLN A 8 1.58 -0.29 17.20
N GLY A 9 1.64 -1.48 17.77
CA GLY A 9 1.91 -1.70 19.19
C GLY A 9 3.21 -2.47 19.39
N ASN A 10 3.61 -2.65 20.65
CA ASN A 10 4.85 -3.30 21.03
C ASN A 10 4.55 -4.64 21.71
N LEU A 11 5.10 -5.72 21.17
CA LEU A 11 5.13 -7.02 21.82
C LEU A 11 6.35 -7.08 22.73
N ASP A 12 6.12 -7.26 24.02
CA ASP A 12 7.14 -7.30 25.07
C ASP A 12 7.50 -8.76 25.44
N GLU A 13 7.72 -9.61 24.44
CA GLU A 13 8.12 -11.01 24.61
C GLU A 13 9.60 -11.21 24.23
N GLY A 14 10.44 -11.61 25.19
CA GLY A 14 11.88 -11.87 25.02
C GLY A 14 12.79 -10.71 25.44
N ASP A 15 14.02 -10.69 24.90
CA ASP A 15 15.06 -9.71 25.30
C ASP A 15 14.81 -8.28 24.79
N ALA A 16 14.03 -8.13 23.72
CA ALA A 16 13.76 -6.84 23.09
C ALA A 16 12.29 -6.73 22.61
N PRO A 17 11.65 -5.56 22.81
CA PRO A 17 10.32 -5.31 22.27
C PRO A 17 10.33 -5.37 20.76
N GLU A 18 9.30 -5.98 20.17
CA GLU A 18 9.08 -5.98 18.73
C GLU A 18 7.85 -5.16 18.38
N ARG A 19 8.01 -4.27 17.41
CA ARG A 19 6.88 -3.49 16.91
C ARG A 19 6.02 -4.34 15.97
N LEU A 20 4.76 -4.50 16.32
CA LEU A 20 3.78 -5.25 15.54
C LEU A 20 2.75 -4.32 14.92
N ARG A 21 2.22 -4.73 13.78
CA ARG A 21 0.99 -4.13 13.24
C ARG A 21 -0.22 -4.79 13.86
N VAL A 22 -1.04 -3.98 14.51
CA VAL A 22 -2.14 -4.45 15.35
C VAL A 22 -3.43 -3.87 14.83
N THR A 23 -4.49 -4.66 14.81
CA THR A 23 -5.80 -4.22 14.35
C THR A 23 -6.85 -4.49 15.44
N MET A 24 -7.49 -3.43 15.91
CA MET A 24 -8.65 -3.55 16.79
C MET A 24 -9.85 -3.78 15.90
N VAL A 25 -10.60 -4.82 16.19
CA VAL A 25 -11.70 -5.25 15.35
C VAL A 25 -12.94 -5.54 16.17
N THR A 26 -14.09 -5.43 15.53
CA THR A 26 -15.32 -5.98 16.10
C THR A 26 -15.29 -7.51 16.06
N ALA A 27 -15.96 -8.20 16.98
CA ALA A 27 -16.04 -9.66 17.02
C ALA A 27 -16.63 -10.24 15.73
N SER A 28 -17.48 -9.46 15.03
CA SER A 28 -18.03 -9.82 13.72
C SER A 28 -16.99 -9.84 12.59
N PHE A 29 -15.78 -9.30 12.78
CA PHE A 29 -14.76 -9.16 11.74
C PHE A 29 -14.43 -10.49 11.08
N PHE A 30 -14.03 -11.50 11.86
CA PHE A 30 -13.70 -12.82 11.33
C PHE A 30 -14.89 -13.50 10.65
N ARG A 31 -16.10 -13.27 11.16
CA ARG A 31 -17.35 -13.80 10.57
C ARG A 31 -17.66 -13.15 9.23
N VAL A 32 -17.41 -11.85 9.07
CA VAL A 32 -17.59 -11.15 7.78
C VAL A 32 -16.69 -11.74 6.70
N PHE A 33 -15.48 -12.19 7.06
CA PHE A 33 -14.55 -12.85 6.14
C PHE A 33 -14.71 -14.37 6.06
N GLU A 34 -15.55 -14.98 6.89
CA GLU A 34 -15.83 -16.44 6.90
C GLU A 34 -14.56 -17.30 6.99
N THR A 35 -13.53 -16.82 7.68
CA THR A 35 -12.27 -17.55 7.83
C THR A 35 -12.19 -18.13 9.24
N ALA A 36 -11.99 -19.45 9.33
CA ALA A 36 -11.80 -20.15 10.59
C ALA A 36 -10.33 -20.01 11.08
N PRO A 37 -10.10 -19.98 12.40
CA PRO A 37 -8.74 -20.02 12.95
C PRO A 37 -8.12 -21.41 12.75
N LEU A 38 -6.79 -21.47 12.65
CA LEU A 38 -6.02 -22.72 12.62
C LEU A 38 -6.14 -23.49 13.94
N ILE A 39 -6.05 -22.76 15.05
CA ILE A 39 -6.17 -23.27 16.42
C ILE A 39 -6.90 -22.24 17.30
N GLY A 40 -7.61 -22.72 18.31
CA GLY A 40 -8.35 -21.89 19.25
C GLY A 40 -9.64 -21.32 18.67
N ARG A 41 -9.96 -20.08 19.05
CA ARG A 41 -11.18 -19.36 18.66
C ARG A 41 -10.86 -17.94 18.17
N THR A 42 -11.81 -17.36 17.46
CA THR A 42 -11.80 -15.92 17.15
C THR A 42 -12.36 -15.11 18.32
N LEU A 43 -12.32 -13.78 18.19
CA LEU A 43 -12.99 -12.87 19.11
C LEU A 43 -14.51 -13.08 19.11
N GLN A 44 -15.12 -12.91 20.27
CA GLN A 44 -16.54 -13.11 20.54
C GLN A 44 -17.16 -11.84 21.12
N ALA A 45 -18.49 -11.72 21.08
CA ALA A 45 -19.20 -10.55 21.61
C ALA A 45 -18.98 -10.34 23.12
N ALA A 46 -18.64 -11.40 23.87
CA ALA A 46 -18.27 -11.30 25.28
C ALA A 46 -16.90 -10.61 25.50
N ASP A 47 -16.01 -10.66 24.49
CA ASP A 47 -14.71 -9.98 24.54
C ASP A 47 -14.84 -8.47 24.21
N GLU A 48 -16.01 -8.00 23.73
CA GLU A 48 -16.27 -6.61 23.31
C GLU A 48 -16.90 -5.72 24.39
N GLN A 49 -16.71 -6.08 25.66
CA GLN A 49 -17.30 -5.37 26.79
C GLN A 49 -16.25 -4.52 27.51
N PRO A 50 -16.61 -3.35 28.06
CA PRO A 50 -15.71 -2.62 28.94
C PRO A 50 -15.37 -3.49 30.16
N GLY A 51 -14.07 -3.68 30.43
CA GLY A 51 -13.61 -4.59 31.49
C GLY A 51 -13.67 -6.09 31.14
N GLY A 52 -13.92 -6.43 29.87
CA GLY A 52 -13.79 -7.79 29.35
C GLY A 52 -12.36 -8.33 29.43
N ALA A 53 -12.18 -9.61 29.13
CA ALA A 53 -10.85 -10.22 29.16
C ALA A 53 -9.94 -9.61 28.07
N ASN A 54 -8.71 -9.23 28.46
CA ASN A 54 -7.68 -8.82 27.52
C ASN A 54 -7.24 -10.04 26.69
N VAL A 55 -7.84 -10.21 25.51
CA VAL A 55 -7.59 -11.35 24.62
C VAL A 55 -7.08 -10.92 23.26
N VAL A 56 -6.31 -11.78 22.60
CA VAL A 56 -5.74 -11.51 21.29
C VAL A 56 -5.82 -12.71 20.36
N VAL A 57 -5.90 -12.44 19.07
CA VAL A 57 -5.77 -13.43 18.00
C VAL A 57 -4.50 -13.13 17.22
N LEU A 58 -3.64 -14.13 17.00
CA LEU A 58 -2.37 -13.95 16.30
C LEU A 58 -2.50 -14.29 14.81
N SER A 59 -1.70 -13.66 13.97
CA SER A 59 -1.43 -14.16 12.62
C SER A 59 -0.52 -15.38 12.68
N GLN A 60 -0.65 -16.30 11.72
CA GLN A 60 0.25 -17.44 11.60
C GLN A 60 1.72 -16.99 11.48
N GLY A 61 2.01 -15.93 10.73
CA GLY A 61 3.37 -15.43 10.56
C GLY A 61 4.02 -14.97 11.87
N LEU A 62 3.25 -14.32 12.75
CA LEU A 62 3.72 -13.93 14.08
C LEU A 62 3.90 -15.15 14.99
N TRP A 63 2.92 -16.08 14.96
CA TRP A 63 2.98 -17.33 15.72
C TRP A 63 4.22 -18.16 15.38
N ASP A 64 4.52 -18.35 14.10
CA ASP A 64 5.69 -19.09 13.63
C ASP A 64 6.99 -18.35 13.99
N ARG A 65 7.07 -17.03 13.74
CA ARG A 65 8.28 -16.23 13.94
C ARG A 65 8.67 -16.05 15.40
N LYS A 66 7.69 -15.79 16.29
CA LYS A 66 7.94 -15.39 17.69
C LYS A 66 7.69 -16.49 18.70
N PHE A 67 6.79 -17.41 18.39
CA PHE A 67 6.39 -18.47 19.30
C PHE A 67 6.74 -19.86 18.76
N GLY A 68 7.50 -19.94 17.66
CA GLY A 68 8.00 -21.19 17.09
C GLY A 68 6.91 -22.16 16.61
N GLY A 69 5.70 -21.67 16.37
CA GLY A 69 4.56 -22.52 16.02
C GLY A 69 4.06 -23.40 17.17
N ASP A 70 4.28 -23.00 18.44
CA ASP A 70 3.84 -23.75 19.61
C ASP A 70 2.31 -23.94 19.62
N ARG A 71 1.86 -25.19 19.54
CA ARG A 71 0.42 -25.54 19.56
C ARG A 71 -0.26 -25.27 20.90
N ASN A 72 0.51 -25.08 21.97
CA ASN A 72 0.01 -24.71 23.29
C ASN A 72 -0.07 -23.19 23.49
N ILE A 73 0.06 -22.38 22.42
CA ILE A 73 -0.05 -20.92 22.51
C ILE A 73 -1.44 -20.45 22.99
N VAL A 74 -2.50 -21.20 22.71
CA VAL A 74 -3.87 -20.84 23.12
C VAL A 74 -4.00 -20.95 24.64
N GLY A 75 -4.44 -19.87 25.28
CA GLY A 75 -4.51 -19.73 26.74
C GLY A 75 -3.24 -19.12 27.35
N ARG A 76 -2.16 -18.95 26.58
CA ARG A 76 -0.92 -18.32 27.07
C ARG A 76 -1.09 -16.81 27.18
N GLY A 77 -0.61 -16.25 28.28
CA GLY A 77 -0.45 -14.81 28.45
C GLY A 77 0.77 -14.30 27.69
N ILE A 78 0.59 -13.23 26.91
CA ILE A 78 1.64 -12.44 26.28
C ILE A 78 1.58 -11.00 26.78
N ARG A 79 2.72 -10.31 26.83
CA ARG A 79 2.75 -8.87 27.13
C ARG A 79 2.71 -8.05 25.84
N PHE A 80 1.71 -7.20 25.72
CA PHE A 80 1.49 -6.33 24.58
C PHE A 80 1.15 -4.91 25.06
N ASP A 81 1.89 -3.91 24.57
CA ASP A 81 1.84 -2.50 25.00
C ASP A 81 1.90 -2.34 26.53
N GLY A 82 2.72 -3.16 27.21
CA GLY A 82 2.86 -3.16 28.67
C GLY A 82 1.76 -3.90 29.43
N GLU A 83 0.70 -4.36 28.76
CA GLU A 83 -0.43 -5.07 29.36
C GLU A 83 -0.44 -6.57 29.05
N ALA A 84 -0.88 -7.37 30.02
CA ALA A 84 -1.04 -8.80 29.82
C ALA A 84 -2.30 -9.09 28.97
N HIS A 85 -2.11 -9.90 27.94
CA HIS A 85 -3.12 -10.33 27.00
C HIS A 85 -3.09 -11.84 26.83
N THR A 86 -4.24 -12.51 26.77
CA THR A 86 -4.32 -13.97 26.58
C THR A 86 -4.55 -14.30 25.12
N VAL A 87 -3.73 -15.17 24.55
CA VAL A 87 -3.92 -15.64 23.18
C VAL A 87 -5.11 -16.60 23.13
N VAL A 88 -6.13 -16.29 22.33
CA VAL A 88 -7.33 -17.14 22.20
C VAL A 88 -7.39 -17.92 20.89
N GLY A 89 -6.60 -17.54 19.88
CA GLY A 89 -6.52 -18.28 18.62
C GLY A 89 -5.46 -17.74 17.66
N VAL A 90 -5.27 -18.49 16.57
CA VAL A 90 -4.32 -18.14 15.49
C VAL A 90 -5.03 -18.22 14.14
N MET A 91 -4.96 -17.17 13.34
CA MET A 91 -5.52 -17.14 11.98
C MET A 91 -4.53 -17.68 10.94
N PRO A 92 -5.01 -18.37 9.89
CA PRO A 92 -4.16 -18.84 8.80
C PRO A 92 -3.49 -17.68 8.05
N ALA A 93 -2.35 -17.95 7.42
CA ALA A 93 -1.61 -16.95 6.63
C ALA A 93 -2.41 -16.33 5.48
N SER A 94 -3.44 -17.01 4.96
CA SER A 94 -4.36 -16.49 3.94
C SER A 94 -5.33 -15.43 4.47
N PHE A 95 -5.43 -15.26 5.79
CA PHE A 95 -6.27 -14.24 6.40
C PHE A 95 -5.53 -12.90 6.48
N SER A 96 -5.62 -12.11 5.41
CA SER A 96 -4.96 -10.79 5.30
C SER A 96 -5.92 -9.68 4.82
N PRO A 97 -7.01 -9.39 5.56
CA PRO A 97 -8.05 -8.46 5.12
C PRO A 97 -7.61 -6.99 5.00
N ASP A 98 -6.64 -6.57 5.80
CA ASP A 98 -6.15 -5.18 5.93
C ASP A 98 -4.70 -5.00 5.45
N ASP A 99 -4.20 -5.96 4.64
CA ASP A 99 -2.83 -6.08 4.12
C ASP A 99 -1.73 -6.22 5.19
N TYR A 100 -2.08 -6.20 6.49
CA TYR A 100 -1.11 -5.85 7.52
C TYR A 100 -1.35 -6.30 8.98
N GLY A 101 -2.49 -6.86 9.38
CA GLY A 101 -2.70 -7.26 10.77
C GLY A 101 -1.83 -8.46 11.20
N GLU A 102 -0.83 -8.27 12.07
CA GLU A 102 -0.07 -9.38 12.68
C GLU A 102 -0.74 -9.91 13.96
N LEU A 103 -1.56 -9.08 14.59
CA LEU A 103 -2.26 -9.32 15.85
C LEU A 103 -3.60 -8.58 15.85
N TRP A 104 -4.68 -9.23 16.29
CA TRP A 104 -6.01 -8.64 16.42
C TRP A 104 -6.48 -8.61 17.87
N VAL A 105 -7.07 -7.49 18.29
CA VAL A 105 -7.64 -7.31 19.63
C VAL A 105 -9.12 -6.90 19.55
N PRO A 106 -9.95 -7.23 20.55
CA PRO A 106 -11.34 -6.78 20.57
C PRO A 106 -11.44 -5.30 20.87
N SER A 107 -12.52 -4.67 20.40
CA SER A 107 -12.90 -3.35 20.91
C SER A 107 -13.76 -3.49 22.17
N PRO A 108 -13.43 -2.79 23.27
CA PRO A 108 -14.25 -2.80 24.49
C PRO A 108 -15.62 -2.12 24.32
N PHE A 109 -15.90 -1.47 23.18
CA PHE A 109 -17.19 -0.80 22.92
C PHE A 109 -17.99 -1.42 21.77
N GLY A 110 -17.54 -2.57 21.23
CA GLY A 110 -18.11 -3.17 20.01
C GLY A 110 -17.88 -2.35 18.72
N VAL A 111 -17.08 -1.28 18.79
CA VAL A 111 -16.58 -0.46 17.67
C VAL A 111 -15.19 0.05 18.06
N PRO A 112 -14.16 -0.01 17.19
CA PRO A 112 -12.80 0.39 17.57
C PRO A 112 -12.72 1.77 18.24
N THR A 113 -11.92 1.88 19.30
CA THR A 113 -11.76 3.10 20.09
C THR A 113 -11.14 4.23 19.28
N HIS A 114 -11.55 5.47 19.57
CA HIS A 114 -10.96 6.64 18.95
C HIS A 114 -9.57 6.93 19.54
N ALA A 115 -8.56 7.08 18.68
CA ALA A 115 -7.16 7.24 19.11
C ALA A 115 -6.93 8.47 20.00
N LEU A 116 -7.72 9.54 19.85
CA LEU A 116 -7.61 10.76 20.67
C LEU A 116 -8.54 10.77 21.89
N ARG A 117 -9.50 9.85 21.94
CA ARG A 117 -10.49 9.76 23.02
C ARG A 117 -10.66 8.28 23.41
N PRO A 118 -9.60 7.60 23.85
CA PRO A 118 -9.60 6.14 24.03
C PRO A 118 -10.55 5.66 25.14
N THR A 119 -10.87 6.55 26.08
CA THR A 119 -11.79 6.29 27.21
C THR A 119 -13.23 6.70 26.93
N ALA A 120 -13.47 7.48 25.88
CA ALA A 120 -14.82 7.88 25.49
C ALA A 120 -15.49 6.77 24.69
N ASP A 121 -16.81 6.65 24.81
CA ASP A 121 -17.58 5.77 23.95
C ASP A 121 -17.47 6.25 22.49
N PRO A 122 -16.82 5.48 21.59
CA PRO A 122 -16.59 5.89 20.21
C PRO A 122 -17.90 6.06 19.43
N ARG A 123 -19.01 5.47 19.89
CA ARG A 123 -20.33 5.60 19.24
C ARG A 123 -20.92 7.01 19.36
N GLN A 124 -20.43 7.79 20.32
CA GLN A 124 -20.82 9.19 20.52
C GLN A 124 -19.94 10.17 19.73
N ILE A 125 -18.88 9.68 19.07
CA ILE A 125 -17.94 10.49 18.30
C ILE A 125 -18.37 10.48 16.83
N ARG A 126 -19.14 11.49 16.43
CA ARG A 126 -19.69 11.60 15.06
C ARG A 126 -18.92 12.56 14.14
N ASP A 127 -17.97 13.31 14.71
CA ASP A 127 -17.15 14.34 14.02
C ASP A 127 -15.85 13.79 13.40
N SER A 128 -15.62 12.47 13.45
CA SER A 128 -14.33 11.85 13.17
C SER A 128 -14.45 10.64 12.24
N ASN A 129 -13.70 10.68 11.13
CA ASN A 129 -13.69 9.62 10.10
C ASN A 129 -12.42 8.76 10.21
N PHE A 130 -12.43 7.76 11.10
CA PHE A 130 -11.23 6.97 11.44
C PHE A 130 -11.38 5.45 11.29
N LEU A 131 -12.58 4.94 11.04
CA LEU A 131 -12.84 3.50 10.98
C LEU A 131 -12.69 2.95 9.56
N ASP A 132 -12.10 1.76 9.46
CA ASP A 132 -12.16 0.94 8.25
C ASP A 132 -13.36 0.00 8.38
N VAL A 133 -14.31 0.07 7.45
CA VAL A 133 -15.59 -0.66 7.55
C VAL A 133 -15.70 -1.72 6.47
N PHE A 134 -15.96 -2.95 6.90
CA PHE A 134 -16.09 -4.11 6.03
C PHE A 134 -17.51 -4.68 6.10
N ALA A 135 -18.09 -5.01 4.96
CA ALA A 135 -19.42 -5.62 4.91
C ALA A 135 -19.47 -6.75 3.88
N ARG A 136 -20.26 -7.76 4.20
CA ARG A 136 -20.64 -8.82 3.27
C ARG A 136 -22.03 -8.51 2.74
N MET A 137 -22.16 -8.42 1.42
CA MET A 137 -23.45 -8.25 0.77
C MET A 137 -24.26 -9.55 0.87
N LYS A 138 -25.58 -9.43 1.00
CA LYS A 138 -26.47 -10.60 0.93
C LYS A 138 -26.36 -11.25 -0.46
N PRO A 139 -26.53 -12.58 -0.58
CA PRO A 139 -26.57 -13.23 -1.88
C PRO A 139 -27.62 -12.59 -2.81
N GLY A 140 -27.26 -12.38 -4.08
CA GLY A 140 -28.14 -11.79 -5.09
C GLY A 140 -28.27 -10.27 -5.08
N VAL A 141 -27.68 -9.56 -4.11
CA VAL A 141 -27.70 -8.09 -4.06
C VAL A 141 -26.59 -7.51 -4.94
N THR A 142 -26.94 -6.54 -5.78
CA THR A 142 -25.96 -5.84 -6.63
C THR A 142 -25.26 -4.71 -5.87
N ILE A 143 -24.06 -4.31 -6.32
CA ILE A 143 -23.34 -3.19 -5.70
C ILE A 143 -24.12 -1.87 -5.85
N GLN A 144 -24.90 -1.72 -6.92
CA GLN A 144 -25.76 -0.56 -7.15
C GLN A 144 -26.88 -0.49 -6.11
N GLN A 145 -27.50 -1.62 -5.77
CA GLN A 145 -28.50 -1.69 -4.70
C GLN A 145 -27.87 -1.38 -3.33
N ALA A 146 -26.66 -1.88 -3.07
CA ALA A 146 -25.95 -1.57 -1.84
C ALA A 146 -25.63 -0.06 -1.72
N ARG A 147 -25.18 0.58 -2.81
CA ARG A 147 -24.94 2.03 -2.87
C ARG A 147 -26.22 2.82 -2.60
N ALA A 148 -27.32 2.49 -3.28
CA ALA A 148 -28.61 3.15 -3.05
C ALA A 148 -29.10 3.02 -1.60
N GLN A 149 -28.85 1.88 -0.94
CA GLN A 149 -29.15 1.72 0.49
C GLN A 149 -28.24 2.57 1.38
N MET A 150 -26.94 2.68 1.06
CA MET A 150 -26.03 3.55 1.79
C MET A 150 -26.41 5.03 1.65
N ASP A 151 -26.82 5.46 0.45
CA ASP A 151 -27.32 6.82 0.21
C ASP A 151 -28.57 7.10 1.06
N ALA A 152 -29.52 6.17 1.11
CA ALA A 152 -30.72 6.30 1.94
C ALA A 152 -30.41 6.32 3.45
N ILE A 153 -29.39 5.59 3.90
CA ILE A 153 -28.91 5.63 5.29
C ILE A 153 -28.24 6.97 5.57
N ALA A 154 -27.38 7.48 4.67
CA ALA A 154 -26.71 8.76 4.83
C ALA A 154 -27.73 9.91 4.95
N LEU A 155 -28.73 9.97 4.07
CA LEU A 155 -29.81 10.96 4.13
C LEU A 155 -30.62 10.89 5.43
N ARG A 156 -30.82 9.69 5.98
CA ARG A 156 -31.48 9.53 7.29
C ARG A 156 -30.60 10.01 8.42
N LEU A 157 -29.31 9.67 8.40
CA LEU A 157 -28.36 10.12 9.41
C LEU A 157 -28.19 11.64 9.40
N GLU A 158 -28.22 12.26 8.22
CA GLU A 158 -28.25 13.72 8.08
C GLU A 158 -29.49 14.34 8.74
N LYS A 159 -30.66 13.71 8.61
CA LYS A 159 -31.89 14.18 9.28
C LYS A 159 -31.85 13.96 10.80
N ASP A 160 -31.36 12.81 11.25
CA ASP A 160 -31.33 12.45 12.68
C ASP A 160 -30.22 13.19 13.44
N TYR A 161 -29.12 13.52 12.74
CA TYR A 161 -27.94 14.19 13.28
C TYR A 161 -27.51 15.34 12.36
N PRO A 162 -28.33 16.40 12.22
CA PRO A 162 -28.06 17.48 11.28
C PRO A 162 -26.77 18.24 11.60
N ASN A 163 -26.36 18.25 12.86
CA ASN A 163 -25.10 18.85 13.27
C ASN A 163 -23.91 18.01 12.76
N ASP A 164 -23.92 16.69 12.97
CA ASP A 164 -22.73 15.85 12.72
C ASP A 164 -22.66 15.25 11.31
N ASN A 165 -23.79 15.12 10.61
CA ASN A 165 -23.90 14.34 9.38
C ASN A 165 -24.35 15.16 8.16
N MET A 166 -24.50 16.48 8.28
CA MET A 166 -24.90 17.32 7.14
C MET A 166 -23.88 17.26 6.01
N GLY A 167 -24.37 16.94 4.80
CA GLY A 167 -23.53 16.76 3.61
C GLY A 167 -22.58 15.56 3.65
N GLN A 168 -22.67 14.67 4.64
CA GLN A 168 -21.84 13.46 4.75
C GLN A 168 -22.51 12.29 4.03
N GLY A 169 -21.76 11.65 3.13
CA GLY A 169 -22.21 10.48 2.36
C GLY A 169 -21.45 9.21 2.73
N ALA A 170 -21.99 8.07 2.32
CA ALA A 170 -21.30 6.79 2.40
C ALA A 170 -21.53 6.00 1.11
N THR A 171 -20.49 5.35 0.59
CA THR A 171 -20.59 4.53 -0.62
C THR A 171 -20.05 3.13 -0.38
N ALA A 172 -20.59 2.17 -1.13
CA ALA A 172 -20.11 0.79 -1.12
C ALA A 172 -19.17 0.55 -2.32
N THR A 173 -17.98 0.05 -2.03
CA THR A 173 -16.99 -0.36 -3.03
C THR A 173 -16.66 -1.84 -2.83
N ARG A 174 -16.47 -2.59 -3.92
CA ARG A 174 -16.05 -3.99 -3.79
C ARG A 174 -14.64 -4.05 -3.26
N LEU A 175 -14.38 -4.93 -2.30
CA LEU A 175 -13.06 -5.07 -1.68
C LEU A 175 -11.94 -5.30 -2.71
N GLN A 176 -12.19 -6.10 -3.75
CA GLN A 176 -11.22 -6.30 -4.84
C GLN A 176 -10.95 -5.00 -5.63
N GLU A 177 -11.97 -4.19 -5.88
CA GLU A 177 -11.82 -2.92 -6.59
C GLU A 177 -11.01 -1.94 -5.74
N ASP A 178 -11.27 -1.88 -4.44
CA ASP A 178 -10.54 -1.03 -3.49
C ASP A 178 -9.05 -1.42 -3.42
N LYS A 179 -8.76 -2.70 -3.20
CA LYS A 179 -7.40 -3.24 -3.08
C LYS A 179 -6.55 -3.11 -4.34
N VAL A 180 -7.16 -3.25 -5.52
CA VAL A 180 -6.43 -3.27 -6.79
C VAL A 180 -6.51 -1.90 -7.51
N SER A 181 -7.32 -0.96 -7.03
CA SER A 181 -7.56 0.35 -7.66
C SER A 181 -6.27 1.07 -8.07
N GLY A 182 -5.28 1.12 -7.17
CA GLY A 182 -4.01 1.82 -7.38
C GLY A 182 -3.07 1.18 -8.41
N ILE A 183 -3.27 -0.10 -8.77
CA ILE A 183 -2.36 -0.84 -9.68
C ILE A 183 -3.08 -1.44 -10.89
N ARG A 184 -4.41 -1.43 -10.92
CA ARG A 184 -5.21 -2.06 -11.98
C ARG A 184 -4.81 -1.58 -13.37
N SER A 185 -4.68 -0.27 -13.54
CA SER A 185 -4.29 0.33 -14.83
C SER A 185 -2.91 -0.14 -15.26
N ALA A 186 -1.96 -0.23 -14.33
CA ALA A 186 -0.62 -0.73 -14.61
C ALA A 186 -0.63 -2.23 -15.00
N LEU A 187 -1.43 -3.05 -14.31
CA LEU A 187 -1.59 -4.47 -14.64
C LEU A 187 -2.26 -4.71 -16.00
N ILE A 188 -3.31 -3.94 -16.32
CA ILE A 188 -3.96 -4.01 -17.65
C ILE A 188 -2.97 -3.60 -18.75
N MET A 189 -2.20 -2.54 -18.50
CA MET A 189 -1.22 -2.03 -19.44
C MET A 189 -0.07 -3.03 -19.65
N LEU A 190 0.42 -3.67 -18.59
CA LEU A 190 1.38 -4.77 -18.67
C LEU A 190 0.81 -5.97 -19.43
N GLY A 191 -0.44 -6.36 -19.15
CA GLY A 191 -1.13 -7.44 -19.85
C GLY A 191 -1.29 -7.17 -21.34
N ALA A 192 -1.65 -5.94 -21.72
CA ALA A 192 -1.72 -5.52 -23.12
C ALA A 192 -0.35 -5.58 -23.81
N ALA A 193 0.71 -5.14 -23.13
CA ALA A 193 2.07 -5.21 -23.66
C ALA A 193 2.53 -6.65 -23.89
N VAL A 194 2.29 -7.55 -22.93
CA VAL A 194 2.57 -8.99 -23.07
C VAL A 194 1.74 -9.60 -24.21
N GLY A 195 0.47 -9.19 -24.35
CA GLY A 195 -0.39 -9.62 -25.46
C GLY A 195 0.16 -9.22 -26.83
N PHE A 196 0.64 -7.99 -26.99
CA PHE A 196 1.29 -7.57 -28.24
C PHE A 196 2.60 -8.32 -28.51
N LEU A 197 3.40 -8.55 -27.46
CA LEU A 197 4.63 -9.34 -27.59
C LEU A 197 4.33 -10.77 -28.05
N LEU A 198 3.27 -11.38 -27.49
CA LEU A 198 2.79 -12.68 -27.94
C LEU A 198 2.37 -12.64 -29.42
N LEU A 199 1.59 -11.64 -29.85
CA LEU A 199 1.18 -11.48 -31.25
C LEU A 199 2.37 -11.31 -32.21
N ILE A 200 3.44 -10.63 -31.78
CA ILE A 200 4.68 -10.51 -32.57
C ILE A 200 5.39 -11.86 -32.68
N GLY A 201 5.54 -12.60 -31.57
CA GLY A 201 6.14 -13.94 -31.59
C GLY A 201 5.33 -14.91 -32.46
N CYS A 202 4.01 -14.82 -32.37
CA CYS A 202 3.05 -15.51 -33.20
C CYS A 202 3.23 -15.22 -34.71
N ALA A 203 3.34 -13.95 -35.10
CA ALA A 203 3.58 -13.55 -36.48
C ALA A 203 4.91 -14.10 -37.02
N ASN A 204 5.95 -14.15 -36.17
CA ASN A 204 7.24 -14.76 -36.51
C ASN A 204 7.12 -16.27 -36.78
N ILE A 205 6.41 -17.00 -35.92
CA ILE A 205 6.14 -18.42 -36.14
C ILE A 205 5.33 -18.63 -37.43
N ALA A 206 4.34 -17.77 -37.70
CA ALA A 206 3.57 -17.83 -38.93
C ALA A 206 4.45 -17.65 -40.17
N ASN A 207 5.35 -16.66 -40.16
CA ASN A 207 6.30 -16.41 -41.24
C ASN A 207 7.22 -17.62 -41.47
N LEU A 208 7.72 -18.25 -40.41
CA LEU A 208 8.54 -19.47 -40.50
C LEU A 208 7.75 -20.67 -41.04
N GLN A 209 6.51 -20.84 -40.60
CA GLN A 209 5.62 -21.90 -41.07
C GLN A 209 5.22 -21.71 -42.53
N LEU A 210 5.01 -20.48 -42.99
CA LEU A 210 4.78 -20.15 -44.40
C LEU A 210 6.01 -20.48 -45.25
N ALA A 211 7.22 -20.13 -44.79
CA ALA A 211 8.46 -20.48 -45.47
C ALA A 211 8.67 -22.01 -45.57
N ARG A 212 8.38 -22.75 -44.48
CA ARG A 212 8.42 -24.21 -44.47
C ARG A 212 7.35 -24.84 -45.35
N GLY A 213 6.15 -24.27 -45.38
CA GLY A 213 5.05 -24.70 -46.24
C GLY A 213 5.41 -24.59 -47.72
N ALA A 214 6.10 -23.51 -48.12
CA ALA A 214 6.63 -23.36 -49.47
C ALA A 214 7.66 -24.44 -49.82
N ALA A 215 8.58 -24.76 -48.91
CA ALA A 215 9.57 -25.83 -49.11
C ALA A 215 8.93 -27.23 -49.20
N ARG A 216 7.81 -27.45 -48.48
CA ARG A 216 7.04 -28.71 -48.50
C ARG A 216 5.97 -28.76 -49.60
N ALA A 217 5.80 -27.71 -50.40
CA ALA A 217 4.73 -27.62 -51.39
C ALA A 217 4.79 -28.77 -52.41
N ARG A 218 6.00 -29.17 -52.84
CA ARG A 218 6.22 -30.28 -53.78
C ARG A 218 5.83 -31.65 -53.19
N GLU A 219 6.09 -31.87 -51.90
CA GLU A 219 5.69 -33.11 -51.22
C GLU A 219 4.17 -33.18 -51.08
N VAL A 220 3.53 -32.06 -50.72
CA VAL A 220 2.08 -31.97 -50.57
C VAL A 220 1.36 -32.17 -51.90
N SER A 221 1.89 -31.62 -53.01
CA SER A 221 1.31 -31.81 -54.34
C SER A 221 1.46 -33.25 -54.84
N ILE A 222 2.60 -33.92 -54.57
CA ILE A 222 2.77 -35.36 -54.88
C ILE A 222 1.75 -36.21 -54.10
N ARG A 223 1.58 -35.96 -52.79
CA ARG A 223 0.59 -36.69 -51.98
C ARG A 223 -0.85 -36.44 -52.42
N ALA A 224 -1.17 -35.22 -52.85
CA ALA A 224 -2.47 -34.89 -53.43
C ALA A 224 -2.70 -35.61 -54.77
N ALA A 225 -1.68 -35.68 -55.63
CA ALA A 225 -1.73 -36.44 -56.89
C ALA A 225 -1.90 -37.96 -56.68
N LEU A 226 -1.39 -38.48 -55.56
CA LEU A 226 -1.61 -39.86 -55.11
C LEU A 226 -2.99 -40.09 -54.43
N GLY A 227 -3.87 -39.09 -54.40
CA GLY A 227 -5.25 -39.21 -53.92
C GLY A 227 -5.47 -38.93 -52.42
N ALA A 228 -4.52 -38.27 -51.75
CA ALA A 228 -4.73 -37.89 -50.34
C ALA A 228 -5.82 -36.82 -50.18
N ASP A 229 -6.81 -37.08 -49.32
CA ASP A 229 -7.88 -36.13 -48.99
C ASP A 229 -7.32 -34.84 -48.34
N ARG A 230 -7.84 -33.67 -48.75
CA ARG A 230 -7.46 -32.35 -48.23
C ARG A 230 -7.60 -32.27 -46.71
N ARG A 231 -8.61 -32.92 -46.13
CA ARG A 231 -8.79 -32.97 -44.67
C ARG A 231 -7.63 -33.68 -43.97
N ARG A 232 -7.05 -34.71 -44.59
CA ARG A 232 -5.92 -35.47 -44.02
C ARG A 232 -4.65 -34.61 -43.98
N LEU A 233 -4.41 -33.83 -45.03
CA LEU A 233 -3.26 -32.91 -45.13
C LEU A 233 -3.38 -31.75 -44.14
N VAL A 234 -4.56 -31.12 -44.04
CA VAL A 234 -4.83 -30.05 -43.08
C VAL A 234 -4.70 -30.55 -41.64
N ARG A 235 -5.23 -31.75 -41.33
CA ARG A 235 -5.11 -32.36 -40.00
C ARG A 235 -3.66 -32.60 -39.60
N GLN A 236 -2.81 -33.08 -40.51
CA GLN A 236 -1.39 -33.30 -40.22
C GLN A 236 -0.69 -31.99 -39.85
N LEU A 237 -0.82 -30.94 -40.67
CA LEU A 237 -0.16 -29.65 -40.44
C LEU A 237 -0.66 -28.96 -39.17
N LEU A 238 -1.95 -29.07 -38.87
CA LEU A 238 -2.53 -28.59 -37.62
C LEU A 238 -1.97 -29.35 -36.42
N THR A 239 -1.84 -30.68 -36.50
CA THR A 239 -1.31 -31.49 -35.40
C THR A 239 0.15 -31.14 -35.11
N GLU A 240 0.98 -30.97 -36.14
CA GLU A 240 2.37 -30.51 -35.98
C GLU A 240 2.44 -29.12 -35.32
N SER A 241 1.58 -28.19 -35.74
CA SER A 241 1.55 -26.81 -35.21
C SER A 241 1.08 -26.75 -33.76
N ILE A 242 0.00 -27.48 -33.44
CA ILE A 242 -0.54 -27.56 -32.07
C ILE A 242 0.45 -28.24 -31.14
N LEU A 243 1.11 -29.32 -31.58
CA LEU A 243 2.10 -30.02 -30.76
C LEU A 243 3.28 -29.09 -30.40
N LEU A 244 3.82 -28.37 -31.38
CA LEU A 244 4.88 -27.39 -31.15
C LEU A 244 4.42 -26.27 -30.21
N ALA A 245 3.20 -25.77 -30.38
CA ALA A 245 2.64 -24.71 -29.54
C ALA A 245 2.42 -25.18 -28.10
N VAL A 246 1.94 -26.41 -27.89
CA VAL A 246 1.75 -27.00 -26.56
C VAL A 246 3.09 -27.25 -25.87
N ILE A 247 4.10 -27.75 -26.57
CA ILE A 247 5.45 -27.91 -26.02
C ILE A 247 6.04 -26.54 -25.66
N GLY A 248 5.90 -25.55 -26.53
CA GLY A 248 6.34 -24.17 -26.26
C GLY A 248 5.63 -23.57 -25.05
N GLY A 249 4.32 -23.76 -24.93
CA GLY A 249 3.53 -23.34 -23.77
C GLY A 249 3.98 -24.02 -22.48
N ALA A 250 4.24 -25.33 -22.51
CA ALA A 250 4.74 -26.08 -21.35
C ALA A 250 6.13 -25.58 -20.91
N LEU A 251 7.04 -25.35 -21.86
CA LEU A 251 8.35 -24.75 -21.57
C LEU A 251 8.22 -23.33 -21.01
N GLY A 252 7.30 -22.51 -21.55
CA GLY A 252 7.02 -21.18 -21.04
C GLY A 252 6.51 -21.19 -19.59
N ILE A 253 5.64 -22.13 -19.24
CA ILE A 253 5.18 -22.33 -17.86
C ILE A 253 6.36 -22.74 -16.96
N LEU A 254 7.24 -23.63 -17.43
CA LEU A 254 8.41 -24.06 -16.66
C LEU A 254 9.38 -22.91 -16.40
N VAL A 255 9.61 -22.04 -17.40
CA VAL A 255 10.38 -20.80 -17.23
C VAL A 255 9.70 -19.87 -16.22
N ALA A 256 8.37 -19.71 -16.29
CA ALA A 256 7.62 -18.88 -15.35
C ALA A 256 7.74 -19.40 -13.90
N LEU A 257 7.65 -20.72 -13.69
CA LEU A 257 7.83 -21.35 -12.37
C LEU A 257 9.22 -21.07 -11.78
N TRP A 258 10.25 -20.99 -12.61
CA TRP A 258 11.60 -20.67 -12.16
C TRP A 258 11.86 -19.17 -11.97
N ALA A 259 11.31 -18.32 -12.86
CA ALA A 259 11.53 -16.88 -12.83
C ALA A 259 10.76 -16.17 -11.71
N MET A 260 9.56 -16.66 -11.36
CA MET A 260 8.69 -16.00 -10.37
C MET A 260 9.34 -15.86 -8.98
N PRO A 261 9.95 -16.90 -8.39
CA PRO A 261 10.66 -16.77 -7.12
C PRO A 261 11.80 -15.75 -7.17
N VAL A 262 12.54 -15.69 -8.28
CA VAL A 262 13.66 -14.76 -8.47
C VAL A 262 13.16 -13.32 -8.52
N LEU A 263 12.10 -13.05 -9.28
CA LEU A 263 11.47 -11.73 -9.35
C LEU A 263 10.92 -11.29 -7.98
N MET A 264 10.28 -12.20 -7.25
CA MET A 264 9.76 -11.92 -5.91
C MET A 264 10.87 -11.64 -4.90
N ALA A 265 12.04 -12.28 -5.03
CA ALA A 265 13.19 -12.02 -4.18
C ALA A 265 13.84 -10.64 -4.47
N MET A 266 13.69 -10.12 -5.69
CA MET A 266 14.16 -8.78 -6.07
C MET A 266 13.14 -7.68 -5.76
N ALA A 267 11.90 -8.04 -5.45
CA ALA A 267 10.85 -7.08 -5.17
C ALA A 267 11.09 -6.35 -3.83
N PRO A 268 10.92 -5.02 -3.76
CA PRO A 268 10.95 -4.26 -2.51
C PRO A 268 10.00 -4.86 -1.46
N PRO A 269 10.33 -4.75 -0.15
CA PRO A 269 9.48 -5.27 0.93
C PRO A 269 8.02 -4.78 0.89
N VAL A 270 7.75 -3.58 0.37
CA VAL A 270 6.40 -3.03 0.19
C VAL A 270 5.60 -3.82 -0.85
N LEU A 271 6.25 -4.39 -1.86
CA LEU A 271 5.65 -5.28 -2.86
C LEU A 271 5.69 -6.76 -2.42
N SER A 272 6.39 -7.09 -1.34
CA SER A 272 6.41 -8.45 -0.79
C SER A 272 5.08 -8.89 -0.18
N SER A 273 4.11 -7.99 -0.01
CA SER A 273 2.72 -8.35 0.34
C SER A 273 1.97 -9.08 -0.78
N PHE A 274 2.48 -9.08 -2.02
CA PHE A 274 1.95 -9.87 -3.15
C PHE A 274 2.40 -11.35 -3.13
N LYS A 275 2.67 -11.92 -1.96
CA LYS A 275 3.11 -13.33 -1.80
C LYS A 275 2.14 -14.38 -2.38
N GLU A 276 0.93 -13.98 -2.75
CA GLU A 276 -0.10 -14.83 -3.36
C GLU A 276 -0.06 -14.87 -4.89
N VAL A 277 0.90 -14.22 -5.56
CA VAL A 277 1.07 -14.36 -7.01
C VAL A 277 1.59 -15.78 -7.30
N THR A 278 0.65 -16.70 -7.51
CA THR A 278 0.90 -18.11 -7.77
C THR A 278 0.49 -18.46 -9.20
N ILE A 279 1.11 -19.51 -9.75
CA ILE A 279 0.63 -20.12 -10.98
C ILE A 279 -0.47 -21.10 -10.58
N ASP A 280 -1.70 -20.61 -10.60
CA ASP A 280 -2.88 -21.40 -10.28
C ASP A 280 -3.42 -22.16 -11.51
N ARG A 281 -4.48 -22.93 -11.30
CA ARG A 281 -5.15 -23.69 -12.38
C ARG A 281 -5.73 -22.78 -13.46
N GLY A 282 -6.16 -21.58 -13.11
CA GLY A 282 -6.69 -20.59 -14.06
C GLY A 282 -5.60 -20.09 -14.99
N VAL A 283 -4.42 -19.77 -14.48
CA VAL A 283 -3.24 -19.38 -15.26
C VAL A 283 -2.79 -20.51 -16.19
N LEU A 284 -2.74 -21.76 -15.68
CA LEU A 284 -2.40 -22.93 -16.50
C LEU A 284 -3.40 -23.16 -17.63
N LEU A 285 -4.71 -23.08 -17.34
CA LEU A 285 -5.76 -23.24 -18.34
C LEU A 285 -5.71 -22.11 -19.38
N PHE A 286 -5.51 -20.87 -18.92
CA PHE A 286 -5.34 -19.72 -19.80
C PHE A 286 -4.13 -19.90 -20.72
N GLY A 287 -2.97 -20.28 -20.18
CA GLY A 287 -1.76 -20.54 -20.95
C GLY A 287 -1.95 -21.66 -21.98
N LEU A 288 -2.67 -22.73 -21.61
CA LEU A 288 -3.02 -23.83 -22.51
C LEU A 288 -3.93 -23.33 -23.65
N ILE A 289 -5.01 -22.61 -23.33
CA ILE A 289 -5.94 -22.04 -24.31
C ILE A 289 -5.18 -21.14 -25.29
N VAL A 290 -4.36 -20.22 -24.78
CA VAL A 290 -3.58 -19.29 -25.61
C VAL A 290 -2.59 -20.04 -26.51
N SER A 291 -1.91 -21.07 -25.99
CA SER A 291 -0.97 -21.89 -26.76
C SER A 291 -1.68 -22.64 -27.88
N VAL A 292 -2.81 -23.28 -27.59
CA VAL A 292 -3.61 -24.00 -28.59
C VAL A 292 -4.17 -23.04 -29.64
N LEU A 293 -4.74 -21.90 -29.23
CA LEU A 293 -5.26 -20.89 -30.14
C LEU A 293 -4.17 -20.37 -31.08
N THR A 294 -2.97 -20.15 -30.55
CA THR A 294 -1.80 -19.75 -31.33
C THR A 294 -1.44 -20.84 -32.37
N GLY A 295 -1.33 -22.10 -31.93
CA GLY A 295 -1.06 -23.22 -32.83
C GLY A 295 -2.12 -23.40 -33.92
N VAL A 296 -3.40 -23.18 -33.61
CA VAL A 296 -4.51 -23.26 -34.57
C VAL A 296 -4.47 -22.09 -35.56
N ILE A 297 -4.40 -20.85 -35.08
CA ILE A 297 -4.44 -19.65 -35.95
C ILE A 297 -3.31 -19.69 -36.97
N PHE A 298 -2.07 -20.00 -36.53
CA PHE A 298 -0.91 -19.98 -37.41
C PHE A 298 -0.64 -21.32 -38.12
N GLY A 299 -1.23 -22.43 -37.65
CA GLY A 299 -1.23 -23.70 -38.37
C GLY A 299 -2.24 -23.74 -39.52
N LEU A 300 -3.36 -23.02 -39.41
CA LEU A 300 -4.39 -22.96 -40.45
C LEU A 300 -3.95 -22.17 -41.67
N THR A 301 -3.15 -21.11 -41.50
CA THR A 301 -2.71 -20.25 -42.62
C THR A 301 -1.94 -21.01 -43.71
N PRO A 302 -0.87 -21.79 -43.42
CA PRO A 302 -0.21 -22.61 -44.44
C PRO A 302 -1.06 -23.80 -44.88
N ALA A 303 -1.89 -24.36 -44.00
CA ALA A 303 -2.74 -25.52 -44.33
C ALA A 303 -3.79 -25.18 -45.40
N PHE A 304 -4.43 -24.01 -45.30
CA PHE A 304 -5.38 -23.54 -46.32
C PHE A 304 -4.67 -23.22 -47.64
N GLN A 305 -3.52 -22.52 -47.61
CA GLN A 305 -2.77 -22.20 -48.84
C GLN A 305 -2.27 -23.45 -49.57
N ALA A 306 -1.76 -24.44 -48.83
CA ALA A 306 -1.33 -25.72 -49.40
C ALA A 306 -2.50 -26.55 -49.96
N SER A 307 -3.68 -26.44 -49.35
CA SER A 307 -4.88 -27.15 -49.80
C SER A 307 -5.56 -26.53 -51.03
N SER A 308 -5.36 -25.23 -51.27
CA SER A 308 -5.91 -24.51 -52.43
C SER A 308 -5.01 -24.57 -53.67
N ALA A 309 -3.78 -25.07 -53.55
CA ALA A 309 -2.86 -25.22 -54.67
C ALA A 309 -3.38 -26.29 -55.64
N ASN A 310 -3.64 -25.89 -56.89
CA ASN A 310 -4.09 -26.80 -57.95
C ASN A 310 -2.89 -27.65 -58.42
N PRO A 311 -2.99 -29.00 -58.46
CA PRO A 311 -1.88 -29.85 -58.91
C PRO A 311 -1.38 -29.51 -60.33
N ASN A 312 -2.28 -29.06 -61.21
CA ASN A 312 -1.95 -28.63 -62.58
C ASN A 312 -1.12 -27.34 -62.64
N ASP A 313 -1.22 -26.43 -61.66
CA ASP A 313 -0.41 -25.21 -61.61
C ASP A 313 1.03 -25.48 -61.13
N SER A 314 1.26 -26.64 -60.49
CA SER A 314 2.57 -27.02 -59.94
C SER A 314 3.44 -27.86 -60.90
N LEU A 315 2.89 -28.26 -62.05
CA LEU A 315 3.57 -29.12 -63.04
C LEU A 315 3.87 -28.40 -64.38
N GLY A 316 3.36 -27.18 -64.59
CA GLY A 316 3.78 -26.29 -65.68
C GLY A 316 4.70 -25.17 -65.17
N GLU A 317 5.61 -24.66 -66.00
CA GLU A 317 6.61 -23.60 -65.72
C GLU A 317 6.04 -22.20 -65.34
N GLY A 318 4.89 -22.15 -64.68
CA GLY A 318 4.23 -20.91 -64.25
C GLY A 318 4.68 -20.41 -62.87
N GLU A 319 5.95 -20.07 -62.68
CA GLU A 319 6.53 -19.49 -61.44
C GLU A 319 5.89 -18.16 -60.97
N ARG A 320 4.89 -17.61 -61.68
CA ARG A 320 4.35 -16.26 -61.43
C ARG A 320 3.11 -16.20 -60.53
N GLY A 321 2.36 -17.29 -60.39
CA GLY A 321 1.08 -17.31 -59.66
C GLY A 321 1.18 -17.58 -58.15
N SER A 322 1.96 -18.59 -57.75
CA SER A 322 2.13 -18.99 -56.34
C SER A 322 2.99 -18.01 -55.53
N THR A 323 3.95 -17.36 -56.19
CA THR A 323 4.90 -16.40 -55.60
C THR A 323 4.22 -15.08 -55.20
N ALA A 324 3.18 -14.65 -55.92
CA ALA A 324 2.47 -13.40 -55.65
C ALA A 324 1.57 -13.47 -54.40
N ALA A 325 0.82 -14.56 -54.22
CA ALA A 325 -0.01 -14.78 -53.03
C ALA A 325 0.86 -14.97 -51.77
N TYR A 326 1.96 -15.73 -51.89
CA TYR A 326 2.96 -15.90 -50.84
C TYR A 326 3.58 -14.55 -50.41
N ASN A 327 4.01 -13.72 -51.37
CA ASN A 327 4.54 -12.40 -51.09
C ASN A 327 3.50 -11.48 -50.46
N ARG A 328 2.21 -11.58 -50.84
CA ARG A 328 1.16 -10.74 -50.24
C ARG A 328 0.87 -11.11 -48.79
N SER A 329 0.74 -12.40 -48.46
CA SER A 329 0.52 -12.83 -47.06
C SER A 329 1.71 -12.52 -46.16
N ARG A 330 2.94 -12.75 -46.66
CA ARG A 330 4.17 -12.41 -45.94
C ARG A 330 4.31 -10.90 -45.73
N SER A 331 4.00 -10.08 -46.74
CA SER A 331 4.02 -8.62 -46.61
C SER A 331 2.98 -8.10 -45.61
N VAL A 332 1.78 -8.69 -45.56
CA VAL A 332 0.78 -8.33 -44.54
C VAL A 332 1.30 -8.68 -43.13
N LEU A 333 1.83 -9.89 -42.92
CA LEU A 333 2.40 -10.31 -41.65
C LEU A 333 3.53 -9.39 -41.18
N ILE A 334 4.48 -9.07 -42.07
CA ILE A 334 5.58 -8.15 -41.77
C ILE A 334 5.05 -6.75 -41.45
N THR A 335 4.07 -6.25 -42.22
CA THR A 335 3.49 -4.92 -41.97
C THR A 335 2.76 -4.88 -40.63
N THR A 336 2.01 -5.93 -40.27
CA THR A 336 1.37 -6.07 -38.96
C THR A 336 2.40 -6.17 -37.84
N GLU A 337 3.47 -6.92 -38.02
CA GLU A 337 4.56 -7.04 -37.04
C GLU A 337 5.25 -5.69 -36.79
N VAL A 338 5.61 -4.98 -37.86
CA VAL A 338 6.17 -3.62 -37.78
C VAL A 338 5.18 -2.66 -37.12
N GLY A 339 3.89 -2.76 -37.42
CA GLY A 339 2.85 -1.98 -36.76
C GLY A 339 2.75 -2.26 -35.26
N LEU A 340 2.70 -3.54 -34.86
CA LEU A 340 2.61 -3.95 -33.45
C LEU A 340 3.87 -3.57 -32.66
N THR A 341 5.05 -3.72 -33.25
CA THR A 341 6.32 -3.31 -32.64
C THR A 341 6.37 -1.79 -32.46
N LEU A 342 5.89 -1.00 -33.43
CA LEU A 342 5.76 0.45 -33.29
C LEU A 342 4.77 0.83 -32.18
N VAL A 343 3.62 0.16 -32.06
CA VAL A 343 2.65 0.40 -30.97
C VAL A 343 3.30 0.11 -29.60
N LEU A 344 4.00 -1.01 -29.47
CA LEU A 344 4.75 -1.33 -28.24
C LEU A 344 5.82 -0.30 -27.93
N LEU A 345 6.59 0.12 -28.94
CA LEU A 345 7.65 1.11 -28.77
C LEU A 345 7.10 2.47 -28.34
N ILE A 346 6.01 2.92 -28.97
CA ILE A 346 5.32 4.17 -28.61
C ILE A 346 4.74 4.05 -27.19
N GLY A 347 4.10 2.93 -26.87
CA GLY A 347 3.54 2.67 -25.54
C GLY A 347 4.63 2.69 -24.45
N ALA A 348 5.73 1.96 -24.65
CA ALA A 348 6.86 1.94 -23.73
C ALA A 348 7.53 3.33 -23.60
N GLY A 349 7.67 4.06 -24.71
CA GLY A 349 8.18 5.43 -24.72
C GLY A 349 7.28 6.40 -23.95
N LEU A 350 5.96 6.30 -24.12
CA LEU A 350 4.98 7.08 -23.37
C LEU A 350 4.98 6.72 -21.88
N MET A 351 5.08 5.44 -21.52
CA MET A 351 5.18 5.01 -20.12
C MET A 351 6.46 5.54 -19.47
N THR A 352 7.60 5.41 -20.14
CA THR A 352 8.88 5.93 -19.66
C THR A 352 8.82 7.45 -19.48
N LYS A 353 8.19 8.15 -20.43
CA LYS A 353 7.95 9.59 -20.35
C LYS A 353 6.99 9.96 -19.20
N SER A 354 5.91 9.21 -19.02
CA SER A 354 4.92 9.42 -17.95
C SER A 354 5.50 9.13 -16.58
N PHE A 355 6.26 8.05 -16.42
CA PHE A 355 7.00 7.74 -15.20
C PHE A 355 8.05 8.81 -14.91
N GLY A 356 8.79 9.25 -15.94
CA GLY A 356 9.73 10.37 -15.82
C GLY A 356 9.06 11.70 -15.44
N LYS A 357 7.82 11.94 -15.88
CA LYS A 357 7.00 13.08 -15.42
C LYS A 357 6.56 12.89 -13.97
N LEU A 358 6.07 11.70 -13.60
CA LEU A 358 5.61 11.39 -12.25
C LEU A 358 6.73 11.54 -11.22
N MET A 359 7.94 11.08 -11.54
CA MET A 359 9.14 11.24 -10.71
C MET A 359 9.59 12.71 -10.57
N LYS A 360 9.09 13.61 -11.43
CA LYS A 360 9.34 15.06 -11.37
C LYS A 360 8.17 15.84 -10.79
N VAL A 361 7.05 15.19 -10.45
CA VAL A 361 5.95 15.86 -9.77
C VAL A 361 6.45 16.32 -8.41
N ASP A 362 6.36 17.61 -8.15
CA ASP A 362 6.69 18.17 -6.85
C ASP A 362 5.66 17.66 -5.82
N PRO A 363 6.11 16.92 -4.79
CA PRO A 363 5.22 16.46 -3.73
C PRO A 363 4.80 17.59 -2.77
N GLY A 364 5.38 18.80 -2.88
CA GLY A 364 5.13 19.93 -1.99
C GLY A 364 6.05 19.99 -0.77
N PHE A 365 7.05 19.11 -0.71
CA PHE A 365 8.07 19.05 0.33
C PHE A 365 9.38 18.47 -0.24
N THR A 366 10.48 18.53 0.50
CA THR A 366 11.78 18.00 0.06
C THR A 366 12.05 16.63 0.70
N PRO A 367 11.84 15.50 -0.01
CA PRO A 367 12.08 14.16 0.54
C PRO A 367 13.58 13.81 0.65
N ALA A 368 14.45 14.50 -0.08
CA ALA A 368 15.88 14.20 -0.12
C ALA A 368 16.54 14.47 1.24
N ASN A 369 17.39 13.54 1.68
CA ASN A 369 18.16 13.62 2.93
C ASN A 369 17.27 13.77 4.18
N LEU A 370 16.19 12.99 4.27
CA LEU A 370 15.39 12.90 5.48
C LEU A 370 15.50 11.51 6.09
N LEU A 371 15.79 11.47 7.38
CA LEU A 371 15.66 10.28 8.23
C LEU A 371 14.34 10.42 8.99
N VAL A 372 13.56 9.34 9.04
CA VAL A 372 12.25 9.34 9.68
C VAL A 372 12.20 8.23 10.72
N PHE A 373 11.73 8.58 11.91
CA PHE A 373 11.43 7.65 12.98
C PHE A 373 9.95 7.72 13.28
N ASP A 374 9.31 6.58 13.41
CA ASP A 374 7.93 6.48 13.82
C ASP A 374 7.90 6.11 15.30
N ILE A 375 7.33 6.96 16.14
CA ILE A 375 7.32 6.76 17.59
C ILE A 375 5.87 6.77 18.05
N GLY A 376 5.43 5.66 18.63
CA GLY A 376 4.12 5.52 19.27
C GLY A 376 4.28 5.35 20.77
N LEU A 377 3.44 6.03 21.54
CA LEU A 377 3.34 5.82 22.99
C LEU A 377 2.16 4.89 23.30
N PRO A 378 2.22 4.13 24.42
CA PRO A 378 1.11 3.28 24.84
C PRO A 378 -0.20 4.08 24.97
N ALA A 379 -1.31 3.43 24.61
CA ALA A 379 -2.65 4.01 24.78
C ALA A 379 -2.91 4.34 26.26
N GLY A 380 -3.55 5.47 26.54
CA GLY A 380 -3.84 5.92 27.91
C GLY A 380 -2.71 6.67 28.63
N SER A 381 -1.58 6.93 27.96
CA SER A 381 -0.51 7.78 28.50
C SER A 381 -0.99 9.23 28.70
N ASP A 382 -0.66 9.83 29.84
CA ASP A 382 -1.01 11.21 30.19
C ASP A 382 -0.55 12.23 29.14
N ASP A 383 -1.39 13.21 28.82
CA ASP A 383 -1.13 14.19 27.75
C ASP A 383 0.10 15.05 28.03
N ALA A 384 0.29 15.48 29.28
CA ALA A 384 1.45 16.27 29.66
C ALA A 384 2.73 15.44 29.58
N ARG A 385 2.67 14.16 29.98
CA ARG A 385 3.76 13.21 29.81
C ARG A 385 4.11 12.98 28.33
N ASN A 386 3.11 12.80 27.46
CA ASN A 386 3.32 12.60 26.02
C ASN A 386 3.99 13.82 25.38
N LEU A 387 3.48 15.02 25.69
CA LEU A 387 4.06 16.28 25.21
C LEU A 387 5.53 16.39 25.64
N ASN A 388 5.80 16.19 26.94
CA ASN A 388 7.13 16.29 27.49
C ASN A 388 8.09 15.28 26.86
N PHE A 389 7.64 14.04 26.65
CA PHE A 389 8.42 13.00 25.98
C PHE A 389 8.81 13.42 24.55
N TYR A 390 7.86 13.85 23.72
CA TYR A 390 8.16 14.23 22.35
C TYR A 390 9.03 15.49 22.27
N GLN A 391 8.86 16.44 23.18
CA GLN A 391 9.75 17.61 23.32
C GLN A 391 11.20 17.18 23.62
N GLN A 392 11.39 16.31 24.62
CA GLN A 392 12.72 15.79 24.96
C GLN A 392 13.36 15.02 23.80
N VAL A 393 12.57 14.22 23.06
CA VAL A 393 13.08 13.49 21.89
C VAL A 393 13.56 14.46 20.81
N VAL A 394 12.76 15.47 20.46
CA VAL A 394 13.11 16.46 19.45
C VAL A 394 14.32 17.28 19.88
N GLU A 395 14.39 17.72 21.13
CA GLU A 395 15.50 18.48 21.70
C GLU A 395 16.81 17.67 21.66
N ARG A 396 16.79 16.43 22.18
CA ARG A 396 17.97 15.56 22.19
C ARG A 396 18.48 15.27 20.80
N ILE A 397 17.60 14.93 19.84
CA ILE A 397 18.02 14.68 18.46
C ILE A 397 18.58 15.96 17.82
N SER A 398 17.97 17.12 18.09
CA SER A 398 18.43 18.40 17.57
C SER A 398 19.82 18.78 18.07
N SER A 399 20.18 18.36 19.29
CA SER A 399 21.49 18.61 19.91
C SER A 399 22.61 17.74 19.33
N LEU A 400 22.29 16.70 18.55
CA LEU A 400 23.30 15.77 18.06
C LEU A 400 24.21 16.41 17.00
N PRO A 401 25.53 16.17 17.06
CA PRO A 401 26.44 16.58 16.01
C PRO A 401 26.01 16.00 14.65
N GLY A 402 25.94 16.84 13.63
CA GLY A 402 25.53 16.44 12.29
C GLY A 402 24.03 16.54 12.01
N VAL A 403 23.20 16.87 12.99
CA VAL A 403 21.77 17.19 12.76
C VAL A 403 21.61 18.67 12.41
N ALA A 404 20.93 18.96 11.31
CA ALA A 404 20.65 20.32 10.85
C ALA A 404 19.32 20.83 11.39
N ARG A 405 18.27 20.01 11.31
CA ARG A 405 16.92 20.32 11.80
C ARG A 405 16.18 19.04 12.18
N VAL A 406 15.25 19.18 13.12
CA VAL A 406 14.32 18.12 13.52
C VAL A 406 12.93 18.70 13.59
N GLY A 407 11.94 17.93 13.18
CA GLY A 407 10.54 18.27 13.39
C GLY A 407 9.71 17.00 13.41
N ALA A 408 8.57 17.04 14.09
CA ALA A 408 7.67 15.91 14.20
C ALA A 408 6.26 16.26 13.74
N VAL A 409 5.54 15.25 13.24
CA VAL A 409 4.14 15.35 12.82
C VAL A 409 3.37 14.06 13.13
N SER A 410 2.07 14.17 13.38
CA SER A 410 1.22 13.01 13.66
C SER A 410 1.05 12.06 12.47
N ARG A 411 1.25 12.55 11.24
CA ARG A 411 1.19 11.75 10.02
C ARG A 411 2.07 12.32 8.92
N LEU A 412 2.92 11.47 8.36
CA LEU A 412 3.78 11.83 7.24
C LEU A 412 3.08 11.57 5.89
N PRO A 413 3.42 12.35 4.84
CA PRO A 413 3.03 12.01 3.48
C PRO A 413 3.45 10.59 3.11
N PHE A 414 2.60 9.87 2.39
CA PHE A 414 2.80 8.49 1.94
C PHE A 414 2.95 7.43 3.04
N SER A 415 2.70 7.76 4.32
CA SER A 415 2.78 6.77 5.41
C SER A 415 1.56 5.84 5.49
N GLY A 416 0.55 6.05 4.65
CA GLY A 416 -0.73 5.33 4.69
C GLY A 416 -1.66 5.83 5.80
N GLY A 417 -2.97 5.59 5.60
CA GLY A 417 -4.05 6.07 6.47
C GLY A 417 -4.25 7.58 6.40
N ASN A 418 -5.45 8.06 6.74
CA ASN A 418 -5.73 9.49 6.88
C ASN A 418 -6.67 9.75 8.06
N SER A 419 -6.68 10.99 8.52
CA SER A 419 -7.53 11.43 9.62
C SER A 419 -8.06 12.80 9.27
N GLY A 420 -9.34 12.82 8.89
CA GLY A 420 -10.12 14.03 8.66
C GLY A 420 -10.91 14.40 9.90
N ARG A 421 -11.20 15.69 10.03
CA ARG A 421 -12.12 16.23 11.02
C ARG A 421 -12.94 17.34 10.37
N SER A 422 -14.16 17.53 10.85
CA SER A 422 -15.04 18.60 10.41
C SER A 422 -14.79 19.89 11.19
N PHE A 423 -14.95 21.03 10.53
CA PHE A 423 -14.70 22.37 11.06
C PHE A 423 -15.71 23.38 10.48
N ASN A 424 -16.03 24.40 11.26
CA ASN A 424 -16.89 25.51 10.85
C ASN A 424 -16.12 26.83 10.94
N LEU A 425 -16.52 27.78 10.09
CA LEU A 425 -16.16 29.18 10.31
C LEU A 425 -16.94 29.72 11.51
N VAL A 426 -16.32 30.55 12.34
CA VAL A 426 -17.03 31.20 13.46
C VAL A 426 -18.22 31.99 12.92
N GLY A 427 -19.42 31.69 13.42
CA GLY A 427 -20.68 32.29 12.97
C GLY A 427 -21.31 31.64 11.73
N SER A 428 -20.75 30.53 11.23
CA SER A 428 -21.33 29.74 10.14
C SER A 428 -21.78 28.37 10.64
N GLU A 429 -22.95 27.93 10.19
CA GLU A 429 -23.44 26.56 10.41
C GLU A 429 -22.88 25.58 9.37
N LYS A 430 -22.18 26.07 8.35
CA LYS A 430 -21.62 25.24 7.29
C LYS A 430 -20.37 24.50 7.80
N SER A 431 -20.41 23.18 7.67
CA SER A 431 -19.31 22.27 7.99
C SER A 431 -18.41 21.99 6.80
N TYR A 432 -17.11 21.90 7.08
CA TYR A 432 -16.05 21.64 6.12
C TYR A 432 -15.11 20.56 6.65
N ASP A 433 -14.68 19.65 5.77
CA ASP A 433 -13.73 18.61 6.15
C ASP A 433 -12.31 18.97 5.76
N ALA A 434 -11.40 18.82 6.72
CA ALA A 434 -9.97 18.94 6.48
C ALA A 434 -9.21 17.82 7.19
N ASP A 435 -8.07 17.44 6.60
CA ASP A 435 -7.15 16.49 7.20
C ASP A 435 -6.44 17.16 8.38
N ILE A 436 -6.55 16.59 9.57
CA ILE A 436 -5.95 17.16 10.78
C ILE A 436 -4.55 16.60 11.01
N ARG A 437 -3.62 17.46 11.39
CA ARG A 437 -2.24 17.14 11.72
C ARG A 437 -1.86 17.83 13.03
N VAL A 438 -1.05 17.17 13.84
CA VAL A 438 -0.38 17.78 14.99
C VAL A 438 1.09 17.83 14.65
N SER A 439 1.73 18.99 14.76
CA SER A 439 3.14 19.15 14.40
C SER A 439 3.91 20.01 15.39
N THR A 440 5.23 19.82 15.41
CA THR A 440 6.15 20.70 16.12
C THR A 440 6.44 21.96 15.28
N PRO A 441 6.89 23.07 15.91
CA PRO A 441 7.19 24.31 15.18
C PRO A 441 8.12 24.15 13.97
N ASP A 442 9.20 23.40 14.11
CA ASP A 442 10.19 23.22 13.04
C ASP A 442 9.83 22.14 12.00
N TYR A 443 8.64 21.54 12.08
CA TYR A 443 8.20 20.50 11.12
C TYR A 443 8.23 21.02 9.68
N PHE A 444 7.61 22.17 9.42
CA PHE A 444 7.52 22.74 8.07
C PHE A 444 8.90 23.02 7.47
N ARG A 445 9.81 23.60 8.27
CA ARG A 445 11.20 23.88 7.85
C ARG A 445 12.00 22.60 7.64
N THR A 446 11.80 21.59 8.48
CA THR A 446 12.49 20.30 8.39
C THR A 446 12.07 19.53 7.15
N MET A 447 10.77 19.56 6.81
CA MET A 447 10.25 18.98 5.57
C MET A 447 10.50 19.84 4.34
N GLY A 448 10.85 21.12 4.51
CA GLY A 448 11.02 22.07 3.41
C GLY A 448 9.69 22.46 2.75
N ILE A 449 8.62 22.52 3.54
CA ILE A 449 7.30 22.98 3.11
C ILE A 449 7.32 24.52 3.16
N PRO A 450 7.00 25.23 2.06
CA PRO A 450 7.06 26.68 2.03
C PRO A 450 5.92 27.31 2.84
N LEU A 451 6.22 28.40 3.54
CA LEU A 451 5.23 29.31 4.13
C LEU A 451 4.84 30.32 3.05
N LEU A 452 3.54 30.45 2.77
CA LEU A 452 3.00 31.34 1.75
C LEU A 452 2.53 32.67 2.34
N ARG A 453 1.90 32.62 3.53
CA ARG A 453 1.38 33.81 4.24
C ARG A 453 1.44 33.64 5.75
N GLY A 454 1.52 34.75 6.49
CA GLY A 454 1.50 34.77 7.95
C GLY A 454 2.77 34.19 8.56
N ARG A 455 2.64 33.33 9.56
CA ARG A 455 3.73 32.65 10.27
C ARG A 455 3.41 31.18 10.54
N VAL A 456 4.45 30.37 10.73
CA VAL A 456 4.30 29.04 11.35
C VAL A 456 4.27 29.16 12.89
N PHE A 457 4.13 28.04 13.58
CA PHE A 457 4.23 28.01 15.04
C PHE A 457 5.61 28.48 15.52
N THR A 458 5.64 29.13 16.68
CA THR A 458 6.85 29.62 17.33
C THR A 458 6.89 29.18 18.80
N GLU A 459 7.98 29.47 19.50
CA GLU A 459 8.12 29.19 20.94
C GLU A 459 7.13 29.98 21.82
N GLN A 460 6.52 31.04 21.28
CA GLN A 460 5.48 31.81 21.98
C GLN A 460 4.13 31.10 22.00
N ASP A 461 3.90 30.21 21.02
CA ASP A 461 2.73 29.36 21.01
C ASP A 461 2.97 28.22 22.00
N THR A 462 2.21 28.19 23.07
CA THR A 462 2.35 27.20 24.15
C THR A 462 1.01 26.48 24.36
N PRO A 463 0.98 25.36 25.10
CA PRO A 463 -0.29 24.73 25.49
C PRO A 463 -1.28 25.68 26.18
N ASN A 464 -0.77 26.74 26.82
CA ASN A 464 -1.57 27.70 27.59
C ASN A 464 -1.79 29.04 26.86
N SER A 465 -1.24 29.23 25.65
CA SER A 465 -1.48 30.44 24.86
C SER A 465 -2.83 30.37 24.14
N ALA A 466 -3.21 31.46 23.46
CA ALA A 466 -4.31 31.40 22.51
C ALA A 466 -4.08 30.25 21.51
N ARG A 467 -5.15 29.52 21.19
CA ARG A 467 -5.08 28.38 20.28
C ARG A 467 -4.88 28.86 18.86
N VAL A 468 -3.89 28.28 18.18
CA VAL A 468 -3.50 28.68 16.84
C VAL A 468 -3.42 27.47 15.93
N CYS A 469 -3.71 27.68 14.65
CA CYS A 469 -3.56 26.68 13.61
C CYS A 469 -2.88 27.25 12.38
N VAL A 470 -2.23 26.37 11.62
CA VAL A 470 -1.68 26.65 10.30
C VAL A 470 -2.46 25.82 9.30
N ILE A 471 -2.92 26.42 8.21
CA ILE A 471 -3.65 25.71 7.15
C ILE A 471 -2.81 25.63 5.89
N ASN A 472 -3.06 24.66 5.02
CA ASN A 472 -2.45 24.68 3.69
C ASN A 472 -3.26 25.55 2.72
N GLU A 473 -2.67 25.81 1.56
CA GLU A 473 -3.28 26.62 0.51
C GLU A 473 -4.64 26.07 0.03
N ALA A 474 -4.81 24.74 -0.07
CA ALA A 474 -6.08 24.11 -0.43
C ALA A 474 -7.18 24.41 0.59
N ALA A 475 -6.88 24.32 1.89
CA ALA A 475 -7.80 24.70 2.96
C ALA A 475 -8.12 26.20 2.93
N ALA A 476 -7.12 27.06 2.67
CA ALA A 476 -7.32 28.50 2.55
C ALA A 476 -8.31 28.85 1.42
N ARG A 477 -8.14 28.26 0.23
CA ARG A 477 -9.06 28.48 -0.91
C ARG A 477 -10.45 27.91 -0.66
N MET A 478 -10.55 26.79 0.05
CA MET A 478 -11.82 26.15 0.36
C MET A 478 -12.65 26.95 1.37
N LEU A 479 -12.01 27.46 2.42
CA LEU A 479 -12.66 28.18 3.52
C LEU A 479 -12.83 29.67 3.22
N PHE A 480 -11.87 30.27 2.51
CA PHE A 480 -11.80 31.72 2.26
C PHE A 480 -11.45 31.99 0.80
N PRO A 481 -12.33 31.64 -0.17
CA PRO A 481 -12.01 31.73 -1.60
C PRO A 481 -11.64 33.14 -2.07
N ASN A 482 -12.20 34.18 -1.43
CA ASN A 482 -12.02 35.57 -1.81
C ASN A 482 -11.42 36.45 -0.69
N ASP A 483 -11.03 35.86 0.43
CA ASP A 483 -10.58 36.60 1.62
C ASP A 483 -9.22 36.11 2.14
N ASP A 484 -8.54 36.96 2.91
CA ASP A 484 -7.34 36.53 3.63
C ASP A 484 -7.72 35.67 4.84
N PRO A 485 -7.24 34.41 4.96
CA PRO A 485 -7.51 33.56 6.11
C PRO A 485 -6.78 34.01 7.39
N ILE A 486 -5.73 34.83 7.30
CA ILE A 486 -4.90 35.20 8.46
C ILE A 486 -5.73 35.98 9.48
N SER A 487 -5.52 35.68 10.76
CA SER A 487 -6.24 36.25 11.90
C SER A 487 -7.73 35.92 11.98
N LYS A 488 -8.26 35.11 11.04
CA LYS A 488 -9.62 34.57 11.13
C LYS A 488 -9.64 33.34 12.04
N TYR A 489 -10.85 32.98 12.46
CA TYR A 489 -11.06 31.92 13.43
C TYR A 489 -11.89 30.79 12.83
N ILE A 490 -11.52 29.58 13.21
CA ILE A 490 -12.24 28.35 12.89
C ILE A 490 -12.50 27.58 14.17
N THR A 491 -13.60 26.84 14.19
CA THR A 491 -13.96 25.99 15.32
C THR A 491 -14.08 24.56 14.82
N ASN A 492 -13.38 23.62 15.47
CA ASN A 492 -13.59 22.19 15.19
C ASN A 492 -15.00 21.76 15.62
N PHE A 493 -15.55 20.80 14.91
CA PHE A 493 -16.86 20.24 15.22
C PHE A 493 -16.77 19.30 16.44
N GLY A 494 -17.88 19.14 17.19
CA GLY A 494 -18.00 18.18 18.30
C GLY A 494 -17.89 18.76 19.72
N PRO A 495 -17.99 17.90 20.76
CA PRO A 495 -18.08 18.31 22.17
C PRO A 495 -16.83 19.00 22.73
N ASP A 496 -15.67 18.80 22.10
CA ASP A 496 -14.43 19.55 22.38
C ASP A 496 -14.26 20.71 21.40
N SER A 497 -15.32 21.50 21.19
CA SER A 497 -15.27 22.65 20.29
C SER A 497 -14.27 23.69 20.82
N GLU A 498 -13.26 23.95 20.01
CA GLU A 498 -12.12 24.79 20.28
C GLU A 498 -11.97 25.75 19.11
N THR A 499 -12.04 27.03 19.41
CA THR A 499 -11.78 28.08 18.45
C THR A 499 -10.28 28.31 18.32
N MET A 500 -9.78 28.23 17.09
CA MET A 500 -8.37 28.41 16.75
C MET A 500 -8.23 29.58 15.79
N GLN A 501 -7.22 30.42 16.02
CA GLN A 501 -6.85 31.47 15.10
C GLN A 501 -5.94 30.92 14.01
N ILE A 502 -6.23 31.25 12.74
CA ILE A 502 -5.34 30.93 11.63
C ILE A 502 -4.18 31.93 11.63
N VAL A 503 -2.97 31.43 11.90
CA VAL A 503 -1.75 32.26 11.97
C VAL A 503 -0.88 32.17 10.72
N GLY A 504 -1.11 31.17 9.86
CA GLY A 504 -0.31 31.00 8.65
C GLY A 504 -0.95 30.10 7.60
N VAL A 505 -0.47 30.26 6.37
CA VAL A 505 -0.83 29.43 5.21
C VAL A 505 0.44 28.82 4.61
N THR A 506 0.52 27.49 4.53
CA THR A 506 1.64 26.78 3.91
C THR A 506 1.32 26.30 2.50
N GLY A 507 2.37 25.94 1.76
CA GLY A 507 2.25 25.23 0.49
C GLY A 507 1.49 23.92 0.63
N ASN A 508 0.86 23.52 -0.46
CA ASN A 508 0.15 22.25 -0.57
C ASN A 508 1.12 21.07 -0.60
N ILE A 509 0.73 19.96 0.04
CA ILE A 509 1.45 18.69 0.00
C ILE A 509 0.56 17.63 -0.64
N ARG A 510 1.15 16.76 -1.45
CA ARG A 510 0.49 15.55 -1.95
C ARG A 510 0.64 14.43 -0.93
N HIS A 511 -0.35 14.34 -0.05
CA HIS A 511 -0.28 13.46 1.12
C HIS A 511 -0.49 11.97 0.79
N LEU A 512 -1.47 11.66 -0.07
CA LEU A 512 -1.89 10.28 -0.36
C LEU A 512 -1.07 9.63 -1.49
N ALA A 513 -0.97 10.31 -2.63
CA ALA A 513 -0.24 9.86 -3.81
C ALA A 513 0.18 11.05 -4.67
N LEU A 514 1.23 10.87 -5.48
CA LEU A 514 1.79 11.92 -6.34
C LEU A 514 0.84 12.37 -7.47
N ASP A 515 -0.08 11.50 -7.89
CA ASP A 515 -1.07 11.78 -8.93
C ASP A 515 -2.39 12.35 -8.38
N THR A 516 -2.59 12.31 -7.06
CA THR A 516 -3.79 12.80 -6.39
C THR A 516 -3.64 14.27 -6.02
N PRO A 517 -4.64 15.15 -6.29
CA PRO A 517 -4.56 16.56 -5.92
C PRO A 517 -4.41 16.75 -4.39
N PRO A 518 -3.73 17.82 -3.95
CA PRO A 518 -3.64 18.16 -2.53
C PRO A 518 -5.01 18.33 -1.87
N ARG A 519 -5.18 17.75 -0.68
CA ARG A 519 -6.39 17.92 0.15
C ARG A 519 -6.23 19.13 1.08
N ALA A 520 -7.34 19.64 1.59
CA ALA A 520 -7.32 20.63 2.67
C ALA A 520 -6.68 20.02 3.92
N GLU A 521 -5.63 20.65 4.45
CA GLU A 521 -4.94 20.22 5.68
C GLU A 521 -4.92 21.34 6.71
N LEU A 522 -5.12 20.96 7.98
CA LEU A 522 -5.06 21.82 9.15
C LEU A 522 -4.05 21.25 10.14
N TYR A 523 -3.06 22.07 10.49
CA TYR A 523 -2.01 21.76 11.43
C TYR A 523 -2.30 22.44 12.77
N GLN A 524 -2.18 21.69 13.85
CA GLN A 524 -2.19 22.17 15.23
C GLN A 524 -0.80 21.99 15.85
N LEU A 525 -0.45 22.88 16.78
CA LEU A 525 0.78 22.76 17.53
C LEU A 525 0.73 21.56 18.48
N LEU A 526 1.81 20.78 18.53
CA LEU A 526 2.01 19.76 19.56
C LEU A 526 1.89 20.38 20.97
N GLY A 527 0.92 19.89 21.75
CA GLY A 527 0.61 20.40 23.09
C GLY A 527 -0.66 21.25 23.15
N GLN A 528 -1.08 21.84 22.02
CA GLN A 528 -2.46 22.35 21.86
C GLN A 528 -3.34 21.27 21.22
N GLY A 529 -2.83 20.60 20.17
CA GLY A 529 -3.38 19.40 19.57
C GLY A 529 -2.82 18.14 20.21
N LYS A 530 -3.64 17.08 20.25
CA LYS A 530 -3.29 15.79 20.85
C LYS A 530 -3.11 14.73 19.78
N TRP A 531 -2.05 13.93 19.87
CA TRP A 531 -1.89 12.72 19.06
C TRP A 531 -0.96 11.71 19.76
N PRO A 532 -1.34 10.43 19.89
CA PRO A 532 -0.54 9.43 20.63
C PRO A 532 0.70 8.94 19.88
N ARG A 533 0.81 9.26 18.58
CA ARG A 533 1.85 8.78 17.68
C ARG A 533 2.42 9.93 16.86
N MET A 534 3.74 10.07 16.83
CA MET A 534 4.39 11.09 16.04
C MET A 534 5.48 10.46 15.18
N PHE A 535 5.58 10.94 13.95
CA PHE A 535 6.73 10.71 13.10
C PHE A 535 7.72 11.85 13.30
N VAL A 536 8.95 11.52 13.67
CA VAL A 536 10.06 12.46 13.81
C VAL A 536 10.88 12.44 12.53
N ALA A 537 10.92 13.57 11.83
CA ALA A 537 11.76 13.79 10.67
C ALA A 537 13.05 14.51 11.09
N VAL A 538 14.19 14.04 10.59
CA VAL A 538 15.53 14.54 10.90
C VAL A 538 16.26 14.84 9.61
N ARG A 539 16.74 16.07 9.46
CA ARG A 539 17.57 16.50 8.34
C ARG A 539 19.03 16.59 8.79
N PRO A 540 19.98 15.85 8.19
CA PRO A 540 21.39 15.95 8.52
C PRO A 540 22.06 17.18 7.86
N ARG A 541 23.19 17.65 8.42
CA ARG A 541 23.97 18.82 7.95
C ARG A 541 24.78 18.55 6.68
N THR A 542 25.21 17.31 6.43
CA THR A 542 26.05 16.95 5.27
C THR A 542 25.36 15.91 4.38
N ARG A 543 25.57 16.02 3.07
CA ARG A 543 25.09 15.04 2.06
C ARG A 543 25.81 13.68 2.18
N GLU A 544 27.04 13.64 2.72
CA GLU A 544 27.83 12.42 2.85
C GLU A 544 27.22 11.39 3.81
N CYS A 545 26.48 11.83 4.83
CA CYS A 545 25.69 10.93 5.68
C CYS A 545 24.55 10.22 4.92
N ALA A 546 24.07 10.80 3.81
CA ALA A 546 23.00 10.22 3.01
C ALA A 546 23.50 9.27 1.91
N HIS A 547 24.75 9.45 1.43
CA HIS A 547 25.30 8.67 0.31
C HIS A 547 26.22 7.52 0.76
N ASN A 548 27.04 7.71 1.79
CA ASN A 548 27.94 6.69 2.35
C ASN A 548 27.53 6.20 3.75
N GLY A 549 26.34 6.56 4.22
CA GLY A 549 26.05 6.59 5.66
C GLY A 549 24.75 5.96 6.13
N ARG A 550 24.21 4.92 5.47
CA ARG A 550 23.29 3.99 6.17
C ARG A 550 23.99 3.29 7.35
N HIS A 551 25.33 3.18 7.30
CA HIS A 551 26.14 2.57 8.36
C HIS A 551 26.81 3.56 9.33
N ASN A 552 26.87 4.87 9.05
CA ASN A 552 27.59 5.81 9.91
C ASN A 552 26.71 6.91 10.52
N CYS A 553 25.65 7.39 9.86
CA CYS A 553 24.76 8.36 10.52
C CYS A 553 23.80 7.65 11.49
N ALA A 554 23.30 6.46 11.12
CA ALA A 554 22.61 5.58 12.06
C ALA A 554 23.52 5.22 13.24
N HIS A 555 24.78 4.85 12.99
CA HIS A 555 25.74 4.49 14.05
C HIS A 555 26.20 5.69 14.89
N ILE A 556 26.42 6.89 14.35
CA ILE A 556 26.78 8.07 15.15
C ILE A 556 25.59 8.56 16.01
N VAL A 557 24.37 8.49 15.46
CA VAL A 557 23.13 8.75 16.22
C VAL A 557 22.87 7.62 17.23
N GLU A 558 23.07 6.34 16.87
CA GLU A 558 22.86 5.17 17.73
C GLU A 558 23.90 5.07 18.85
N THR A 559 25.21 5.19 18.57
CA THR A 559 26.28 4.95 19.56
C THR A 559 26.44 6.13 20.52
N LYS A 560 26.21 7.37 20.06
CA LYS A 560 26.38 8.57 20.89
C LYS A 560 25.13 8.86 21.74
N ILE A 561 23.92 8.64 21.22
CA ILE A 561 22.70 8.65 22.06
C ILE A 561 22.78 7.53 23.11
N TYR A 562 23.27 6.33 22.75
CA TYR A 562 23.39 5.21 23.69
C TYR A 562 24.43 5.48 24.80
N HIS A 563 25.62 6.01 24.45
CA HIS A 563 26.66 6.31 25.46
C HIS A 563 26.35 7.53 26.33
N ASP A 564 25.94 8.67 25.76
CA ASP A 564 25.61 9.87 26.56
C ASP A 564 24.35 9.65 27.42
N ALA A 565 23.35 8.90 26.94
CA ALA A 565 22.23 8.50 27.80
C ALA A 565 22.71 7.63 28.97
N SER A 566 23.60 6.66 28.73
CA SER A 566 24.10 5.77 29.78
C SER A 566 24.93 6.47 30.86
N ASP A 567 25.67 7.53 30.52
CA ASP A 567 26.50 8.27 31.47
C ASP A 567 25.72 9.38 32.20
N HIS A 568 24.74 10.02 31.57
CA HIS A 568 23.88 11.01 32.24
C HIS A 568 22.86 10.35 33.20
N PHE A 569 22.42 9.11 32.93
CA PHE A 569 21.57 8.33 33.84
C PHE A 569 22.32 7.74 35.04
N ARG A 570 23.67 7.74 35.02
CA ARG A 570 24.46 7.41 36.21
C ARG A 570 24.44 8.53 37.26
N TRP A 571 24.17 9.77 36.83
CA TRP A 571 24.13 10.94 37.72
C TRP A 571 22.72 11.22 38.30
N HIS A 572 21.65 10.87 37.59
CA HIS A 572 20.26 11.03 38.06
C HIS A 572 19.67 9.82 38.82
N ARG A 573 20.52 8.93 39.34
CA ARG A 573 20.10 7.69 40.02
C ARG A 573 19.39 7.91 41.36
N ASP A 574 19.51 9.11 41.95
CA ASP A 574 19.09 9.35 43.34
C ASP A 574 17.88 10.29 43.53
N ARG A 575 17.29 10.89 42.48
CA ARG A 575 16.09 11.72 42.65
C ARG A 575 15.12 11.61 41.47
N SER A 576 13.87 11.27 41.82
CA SER A 576 12.63 11.18 41.00
C SER A 576 12.37 9.85 40.27
N GLY A 577 11.14 9.34 40.47
CA GLY A 577 10.63 8.05 40.01
C GLY A 577 10.49 7.95 38.49
N PHE A 578 11.61 7.71 37.82
CA PHE A 578 11.72 7.55 36.38
C PHE A 578 11.52 6.09 35.96
N ASP A 579 10.56 5.83 35.08
CA ASP A 579 10.27 4.49 34.55
C ASP A 579 11.33 4.08 33.51
N ARG A 580 12.19 3.12 33.89
CA ARG A 580 13.32 2.60 33.09
C ARG A 580 12.89 1.88 31.81
N THR A 581 11.63 1.50 31.70
CA THR A 581 11.12 0.62 30.63
C THR A 581 10.94 1.39 29.32
N LEU A 582 10.45 2.64 29.40
CA LEU A 582 10.14 3.47 28.23
C LEU A 582 11.40 3.90 27.46
N TRP A 583 12.49 4.22 28.17
CA TRP A 583 13.75 4.65 27.55
C TRP A 583 14.55 3.49 26.97
N ARG A 584 14.43 2.29 27.56
CA ARG A 584 15.03 1.09 26.98
C ARG A 584 14.41 0.77 25.61
N ASN A 585 13.11 1.04 25.44
CA ASN A 585 12.39 0.81 24.18
C ASN A 585 12.80 1.80 23.07
N VAL A 586 13.03 3.07 23.40
CA VAL A 586 13.55 4.08 22.46
C VAL A 586 14.98 3.74 22.03
N LEU A 587 15.84 3.35 22.98
CA LEU A 587 17.24 3.02 22.72
C LEU A 587 17.41 1.71 21.94
N PHE A 588 16.54 0.71 22.14
CA PHE A 588 16.59 -0.54 21.38
C PHE A 588 15.91 -0.48 20.01
N GLY A 589 14.89 0.37 19.81
CA GLY A 589 14.30 0.62 18.48
C GLY A 589 15.33 1.18 17.49
N LEU A 590 16.26 1.98 18.00
CA LEU A 590 17.45 2.43 17.27
C LEU A 590 18.41 1.24 17.00
N ALA A 591 18.74 0.42 18.00
CA ALA A 591 19.70 -0.69 17.85
C ALA A 591 19.21 -1.92 17.04
N THR A 592 17.90 -2.19 16.98
CA THR A 592 17.34 -3.35 16.25
C THR A 592 17.26 -3.13 14.73
N HIS A 593 17.16 -1.88 14.28
CA HIS A 593 17.35 -1.54 12.86
C HIS A 593 18.78 -1.86 12.38
N ALA A 594 19.79 -1.75 13.27
CA ALA A 594 21.17 -2.09 12.95
C ALA A 594 21.44 -3.61 12.87
N ARG A 595 20.81 -4.44 13.72
CA ARG A 595 21.08 -5.90 13.73
C ARG A 595 20.48 -6.67 12.55
N ASN A 596 19.30 -6.27 12.06
CA ASN A 596 18.72 -6.87 10.84
C ASN A 596 19.50 -6.51 9.56
N TRP A 597 20.36 -5.49 9.63
CA TRP A 597 21.25 -5.10 8.54
C TRP A 597 22.61 -5.82 8.57
N ASN A 598 23.14 -6.14 9.75
CA ASN A 598 24.42 -6.85 9.87
C ASN A 598 24.34 -8.37 9.55
N SER A 599 23.19 -9.02 9.71
CA SER A 599 23.08 -10.47 9.46
C SER A 599 23.05 -10.85 7.97
N HIS A 600 22.76 -9.90 7.06
CA HIS A 600 22.78 -10.12 5.61
C HIS A 600 24.06 -9.63 4.93
N GLY A 601 24.87 -8.78 5.58
CA GLY A 601 26.16 -8.32 5.07
C GLY A 601 27.31 -9.32 5.28
N ALA A 602 27.23 -10.17 6.32
CA ALA A 602 28.33 -11.05 6.71
C ALA A 602 28.43 -12.38 5.94
N ARG A 603 27.49 -12.72 5.03
CA ARG A 603 27.54 -13.95 4.21
C ARG A 603 27.95 -13.75 2.74
N ARG A 604 28.38 -12.55 2.34
CA ARG A 604 28.85 -12.27 0.96
C ARG A 604 30.31 -11.82 0.86
N ALA A 605 31.10 -12.03 1.91
CA ALA A 605 32.53 -11.77 1.90
C ALA A 605 33.32 -13.01 2.36
N THR A 606 33.09 -14.16 1.70
CA THR A 606 34.01 -15.33 1.60
C THR A 606 33.34 -16.38 0.72
N THR A 607 33.45 -16.21 -0.60
CA THR A 607 33.59 -17.21 -1.69
C THR A 607 33.33 -16.51 -3.01
#